data_AF-A0A7Y9HKB7-F1
#
_entry.id   AF-A0A7Y9HKB7-F1
#
_cell.length_a   1.000
_cell.length_b   1.000
_cell.length_c   1.000
_cell.angle_alpha   90.00
_cell.angle_beta   90.00
_cell.angle_gamma   90.00
#
_symmetry.space_group_name_H-M   'P 1'
#
loop_
_entity.id
_entity.type
_entity.pdbx_description
1 polymer ?
#
loop_
_entity_poly.entity_id
_entity_poly.type
_entity_poly.pdbx_seq_one_letter_code
_entity_poly.pdbx_strand_id
1 'polypeptide(L)'
;MMRAVDPRLVGVRLMDAGLVDVGLVNVRSSGGAAARPAAAARMPRRLGHGEQVAFAREVARLAVRSLHAELCLYPKPGLVSPVDSGSHEDMDAETFMRSMFALRHYFKKICLAGLDDAPFARLKALGIAAEAAMLRATRGVNTHRGAIFSLGMLCATAGRARAQGTPLTPAALRAAMLIRWGEELAMHAAPERRPVAGAADAVPVGRAEGADGGTSAPVGCAEGADRGTLVPVGRAEGTEGGTLVPAGGGVAALSNGLRVAARYAVSGAREEGALGLPSVFEVGLPALLAARARGASITEQRVETLYTLMAHVSDSNVYHRAGPQGAQIVRDHAGRFLALGGTRNPNWHADAIASHKVFMLHRLSPGGAADLLAACCFVQSLAALGAK
;
A
#
# COMPACT_ATOMS: atom_id res chain seq x y z
N MET A 1 -22.49 58.45 30.57
CA MET A 1 -21.88 57.61 31.62
C MET A 1 -21.83 56.17 31.11
N MET A 2 -20.71 55.80 30.51
CA MET A 2 -20.34 54.42 30.19
C MET A 2 -20.02 53.68 31.49
N ARG A 3 -20.52 52.44 31.63
CA ARG A 3 -19.88 51.42 32.46
C ARG A 3 -19.85 50.09 31.72
N ALA A 4 -18.63 49.82 31.24
CA ALA A 4 -17.91 48.57 31.02
C ALA A 4 -18.70 47.27 30.87
N VAL A 5 -18.58 46.71 29.66
CA VAL A 5 -18.76 45.28 29.34
C VAL A 5 -17.39 44.61 29.48
N ASP A 6 -17.30 43.53 30.26
CA ASP A 6 -16.10 42.70 30.43
C ASP A 6 -15.99 41.66 29.29
N PRO A 7 -14.93 41.71 28.46
CA PRO A 7 -14.68 40.75 27.40
C PRO A 7 -13.78 39.62 27.91
N ARG A 8 -14.39 38.55 28.46
CA ARG A 8 -13.67 37.29 28.75
C ARG A 8 -14.34 36.03 28.19
N LEU A 9 -15.08 36.18 27.11
CA LEU A 9 -15.45 35.07 26.23
C LEU A 9 -14.61 35.20 24.95
N VAL A 10 -13.98 34.07 24.57
CA VAL A 10 -13.12 33.83 23.41
C VAL A 10 -11.65 34.20 23.62
N GLY A 11 -10.81 33.16 23.81
CA GLY A 11 -9.36 33.28 23.87
C GLY A 11 -8.67 31.92 23.80
N VAL A 12 -8.24 31.58 22.58
CA VAL A 12 -7.29 30.51 22.24
C VAL A 12 -6.10 30.51 23.21
N ARG A 13 -5.69 29.33 23.71
CA ARG A 13 -4.35 29.14 24.29
C ARG A 13 -3.59 28.09 23.49
N LEU A 14 -2.69 28.59 22.65
CA LEU A 14 -1.43 27.95 22.32
C LEU A 14 -0.69 27.68 23.64
N MET A 15 -0.28 26.45 23.89
CA MET A 15 0.67 26.15 24.97
C MET A 15 2.08 26.28 24.42
N ASP A 16 2.76 27.31 24.91
CA ASP A 16 4.16 27.63 24.67
C ASP A 16 5.10 26.54 25.18
N ALA A 17 6.17 26.34 24.41
CA ALA A 17 7.34 25.57 24.76
C ALA A 17 8.05 26.17 25.98
N GLY A 18 8.11 25.40 27.07
CA GLY A 18 8.96 25.70 28.21
C GLY A 18 10.43 25.51 27.84
N LEU A 19 11.16 26.63 27.80
CA LEU A 19 12.62 26.64 27.91
C LEU A 19 13.04 25.92 29.18
N VAL A 20 13.90 24.90 29.03
CA VAL A 20 14.60 24.28 30.15
C VAL A 20 15.92 25.01 30.33
N ASP A 21 16.10 25.52 31.54
CA ASP A 21 17.27 26.22 32.06
C ASP A 21 18.54 25.36 31.90
N VAL A 22 19.51 25.83 31.12
CA VAL A 22 20.81 25.18 30.92
C VAL A 22 21.73 25.65 32.03
N GLY A 23 21.63 24.99 33.19
CA GLY A 23 22.57 25.16 34.28
C GLY A 23 23.99 24.75 33.85
N LEU A 24 24.90 25.72 33.84
CA LEU A 24 26.34 25.53 33.70
C LEU A 24 26.87 24.67 34.87
N VAL A 25 27.06 23.37 34.63
CA VAL A 25 27.77 22.49 35.54
C VAL A 25 29.27 22.55 35.23
N ASN A 26 30.01 23.05 36.22
CA ASN A 26 31.47 23.19 36.24
C ASN A 26 32.16 21.81 36.19
N VAL A 27 32.90 21.52 35.12
CA VAL A 27 33.70 20.30 34.97
C VAL A 27 35.01 20.46 35.73
N ARG A 28 35.10 19.83 36.91
CA ARG A 28 36.39 19.56 37.55
C ARG A 28 37.02 18.34 36.91
N SER A 29 38.27 18.48 36.48
CA SER A 29 39.10 17.38 35.96
C SER A 29 39.40 16.37 37.07
N SER A 30 39.03 15.11 36.87
CA SER A 30 39.58 13.99 37.63
C SER A 30 39.82 12.78 36.72
N GLY A 31 41.05 12.28 36.78
CA GLY A 31 41.39 10.86 36.61
C GLY A 31 41.20 10.24 35.23
N GLY A 32 42.31 10.11 34.48
CA GLY A 32 42.37 9.24 33.31
C GLY A 32 42.09 7.79 33.67
N ALA A 33 40.94 7.28 33.24
CA ALA A 33 40.71 5.87 33.02
C ALA A 33 40.71 5.66 31.50
N ALA A 34 41.68 4.91 30.99
CA ALA A 34 41.79 4.59 29.57
C ALA A 34 40.48 3.94 29.10
N ALA A 35 39.77 4.62 28.20
CA ALA A 35 38.59 4.09 27.53
C ALA A 35 39.00 2.79 26.82
N ARG A 36 38.35 1.68 27.19
CA ARG A 36 38.50 0.41 26.48
C ARG A 36 38.12 0.65 25.02
N PRO A 37 38.92 0.20 24.04
CA PRO A 37 38.59 0.41 22.64
C PRO A 37 37.22 -0.22 22.37
N ALA A 38 36.35 0.54 21.71
CA ALA A 38 35.09 0.03 21.18
C ALA A 38 35.40 -1.26 20.42
N ALA A 39 34.81 -2.37 20.85
CA ALA A 39 35.04 -3.67 20.23
C ALA A 39 34.82 -3.53 18.72
N ALA A 40 35.88 -3.78 17.93
CA ALA A 40 35.82 -3.74 16.48
C ALA A 40 34.56 -4.50 16.04
N ALA A 41 33.69 -3.83 15.28
CA ALA A 41 32.44 -4.40 14.80
C ALA A 41 32.74 -5.75 14.12
N ARG A 42 32.42 -6.86 14.81
CA ARG A 42 32.64 -8.20 14.30
C ARG A 42 31.91 -8.30 12.97
N MET A 43 32.65 -8.50 11.88
CA MET A 43 32.03 -8.72 10.57
C MET A 43 30.97 -9.83 10.73
N PRO A 44 29.74 -9.60 10.25
CA PRO A 44 28.67 -10.58 10.43
C PRO A 44 29.09 -11.91 9.79
N ARG A 45 28.98 -12.99 10.56
CA ARG A 45 29.28 -14.34 10.07
C ARG A 45 28.41 -14.62 8.85
N ARG A 46 29.02 -15.00 7.71
CA ARG A 46 28.27 -15.47 6.55
C ARG A 46 27.46 -16.71 6.95
N LEU A 47 26.15 -16.64 6.74
CA LEU A 47 25.22 -17.73 7.00
C LEU A 47 25.46 -18.86 6.01
N GLY A 48 25.50 -20.10 6.49
CA GLY A 48 25.52 -21.27 5.62
C GLY A 48 24.19 -21.43 4.88
N HIS A 49 24.19 -22.12 3.75
CA HIS A 49 22.99 -22.31 2.92
C HIS A 49 21.79 -22.89 3.70
N GLY A 50 22.03 -23.89 4.56
CA GLY A 50 20.98 -24.47 5.40
C GLY A 50 20.34 -23.46 6.37
N GLU A 51 21.14 -22.56 6.95
CA GLU A 51 20.66 -21.51 7.87
C GLU A 51 19.84 -20.46 7.14
N GLN A 52 20.29 -20.05 5.94
CA GLN A 52 19.56 -19.13 5.07
C GLN A 52 18.18 -19.69 4.71
N VAL A 53 18.13 -20.97 4.30
CA VAL A 53 16.88 -21.64 3.96
C VAL A 53 15.95 -21.79 5.17
N ALA A 54 16.51 -22.10 6.35
CA ALA A 54 15.73 -22.21 7.59
C ALA A 54 15.12 -20.85 7.98
N PHE A 55 15.92 -19.78 7.96
CA PHE A 55 15.45 -18.42 8.23
C PHE A 55 14.37 -17.98 7.24
N ALA A 56 14.59 -18.18 5.94
CA ALA A 56 13.61 -17.82 4.92
C ALA A 56 12.29 -18.60 5.04
N ARG A 57 12.34 -19.87 5.47
CA ARG A 57 11.12 -20.65 5.79
C ARG A 57 10.38 -20.04 6.97
N GLU A 58 11.08 -19.62 8.01
CA GLU A 58 10.44 -19.03 9.19
C GLU A 58 9.79 -17.68 8.87
N VAL A 59 10.51 -16.80 8.17
CA VAL A 59 9.96 -15.53 7.67
C VAL A 59 8.70 -15.77 6.81
N ALA A 60 8.73 -16.77 5.92
CA ALA A 60 7.57 -17.12 5.11
C ALA A 60 6.38 -17.62 5.93
N ARG A 61 6.60 -18.42 6.98
CA ARG A 61 5.54 -18.86 7.90
C ARG A 61 4.92 -17.67 8.63
N LEU A 62 5.74 -16.72 9.10
CA LEU A 62 5.24 -15.52 9.75
C LEU A 62 4.39 -14.66 8.79
N ALA A 63 4.81 -14.49 7.54
CA ALA A 63 4.03 -13.77 6.53
C ALA A 63 2.67 -14.44 6.26
N VAL A 64 2.64 -15.76 6.09
CA VAL A 64 1.40 -16.54 5.92
C VAL A 64 0.50 -16.44 7.15
N ARG A 65 1.07 -16.53 8.35
CA ARG A 65 0.31 -16.37 9.60
C ARG A 65 -0.29 -14.97 9.74
N SER A 66 0.39 -13.93 9.25
CA SER A 66 -0.14 -12.58 9.26
C SER A 66 -1.31 -12.39 8.30
N LEU A 67 -1.28 -13.03 7.12
CA LEU A 67 -2.44 -13.06 6.22
C LEU A 67 -3.62 -13.82 6.83
N HIS A 68 -3.36 -14.99 7.42
CA HIS A 68 -4.39 -15.76 8.12
C HIS A 68 -4.98 -14.98 9.30
N ALA A 69 -4.14 -14.24 10.04
CA ALA A 69 -4.55 -13.40 11.14
C ALA A 69 -5.47 -12.24 10.72
N GLU A 70 -5.25 -11.66 9.54
CA GLU A 70 -6.15 -10.69 8.93
C GLU A 70 -7.47 -11.36 8.51
N LEU A 71 -7.42 -12.53 7.86
CA LEU A 71 -8.62 -13.25 7.44
C LEU A 71 -9.54 -13.53 8.63
N CYS A 72 -8.98 -14.13 9.69
CA CYS A 72 -9.74 -14.52 10.89
C CYS A 72 -10.17 -13.36 11.78
N LEU A 73 -9.77 -12.11 11.48
CA LEU A 73 -10.21 -10.97 12.27
C LEU A 73 -11.72 -10.76 12.10
N TYR A 74 -12.42 -10.59 13.22
CA TYR A 74 -13.82 -10.18 13.24
C TYR A 74 -14.13 -9.40 14.53
N PRO A 75 -14.95 -8.33 14.47
CA PRO A 75 -15.53 -7.71 13.26
C PRO A 75 -14.47 -7.00 12.41
N LYS A 76 -14.64 -7.05 11.08
CA LYS A 76 -13.86 -6.26 10.12
C LYS A 76 -14.77 -5.67 9.05
N PRO A 77 -15.10 -4.36 9.14
CA PRO A 77 -16.13 -3.77 8.30
C PRO A 77 -15.88 -3.94 6.79
N GLY A 78 -16.86 -4.52 6.08
CA GLY A 78 -16.84 -4.66 4.61
C GLY A 78 -15.81 -5.63 4.03
N LEU A 79 -15.00 -6.29 4.86
CA LEU A 79 -13.92 -7.19 4.46
C LEU A 79 -14.33 -8.67 4.59
N VAL A 80 -13.78 -9.53 3.73
CA VAL A 80 -14.02 -10.99 3.73
C VAL A 80 -13.54 -11.65 5.00
N SER A 81 -14.40 -12.30 5.77
CA SER A 81 -14.07 -13.02 7.00
C SER A 81 -14.58 -14.47 6.97
N PRO A 82 -14.29 -15.31 7.99
CA PRO A 82 -14.96 -16.59 8.14
C PRO A 82 -16.47 -16.49 8.36
N VAL A 83 -16.99 -15.31 8.73
CA VAL A 83 -18.41 -15.08 8.99
C VAL A 83 -19.17 -14.79 7.69
N ASP A 84 -18.58 -13.98 6.80
CA ASP A 84 -19.21 -13.51 5.57
C ASP A 84 -18.18 -12.99 4.56
N SER A 85 -18.64 -12.73 3.33
CA SER A 85 -17.81 -12.18 2.25
C SER A 85 -17.65 -10.65 2.32
N GLY A 86 -18.16 -10.00 3.37
CA GLY A 86 -18.24 -8.54 3.46
C GLY A 86 -18.89 -7.93 2.22
N SER A 87 -18.26 -6.89 1.67
CA SER A 87 -18.74 -6.16 0.49
C SER A 87 -18.38 -6.83 -0.85
N HIS A 88 -17.97 -8.09 -0.84
CA HIS A 88 -17.52 -8.82 -2.02
C HIS A 88 -18.56 -9.82 -2.52
N GLU A 89 -18.70 -9.88 -3.84
CA GLU A 89 -19.44 -10.93 -4.56
C GLU A 89 -18.49 -11.91 -5.26
N ASP A 90 -17.22 -11.53 -5.39
CA ASP A 90 -16.20 -12.22 -6.17
C ASP A 90 -15.24 -13.06 -5.31
N MET A 91 -15.26 -12.91 -3.98
CA MET A 91 -14.39 -13.62 -3.06
C MET A 91 -15.05 -13.87 -1.72
N ASP A 92 -14.63 -14.97 -1.11
CA ASP A 92 -15.01 -15.46 0.22
C ASP A 92 -13.77 -15.98 0.97
N ALA A 93 -13.97 -16.51 2.17
CA ALA A 93 -12.88 -17.05 2.99
C ALA A 93 -12.13 -18.21 2.29
N GLU A 94 -12.82 -19.04 1.50
CA GLU A 94 -12.18 -20.14 0.77
C GLU A 94 -11.23 -19.60 -0.31
N THR A 95 -11.70 -18.63 -1.10
CA THR A 95 -10.91 -17.95 -2.13
C THR A 95 -9.68 -17.28 -1.52
N PHE A 96 -9.85 -16.66 -0.35
CA PHE A 96 -8.78 -16.05 0.42
C PHE A 96 -7.71 -17.08 0.86
N MET A 97 -8.16 -18.23 1.41
CA MET A 97 -7.27 -19.33 1.82
C MET A 97 -6.51 -19.92 0.62
N ARG A 98 -7.18 -20.15 -0.52
CA ARG A 98 -6.56 -20.63 -1.76
C ARG A 98 -5.42 -19.69 -2.22
N SER A 99 -5.66 -18.39 -2.17
CA SER A 99 -4.64 -17.38 -2.46
C SER A 99 -3.45 -17.45 -1.50
N MET A 100 -3.72 -17.49 -0.18
CA MET A 100 -2.67 -17.57 0.84
C MET A 100 -1.79 -18.82 0.64
N PHE A 101 -2.40 -19.97 0.35
CA PHE A 101 -1.65 -21.19 0.04
C PHE A 101 -0.79 -21.04 -1.22
N ALA A 102 -1.30 -20.39 -2.28
CA ALA A 102 -0.51 -20.15 -3.50
C ALA A 102 0.72 -19.27 -3.24
N LEU A 103 0.62 -18.32 -2.30
CA LEU A 103 1.67 -17.36 -1.97
C LEU A 103 2.74 -17.89 -1.00
N ARG A 104 2.51 -19.02 -0.31
CA ARG A 104 3.43 -19.55 0.74
C ARG A 104 4.89 -19.68 0.29
N HIS A 105 5.12 -20.09 -0.96
CA HIS A 105 6.47 -20.25 -1.51
C HIS A 105 7.10 -18.94 -1.96
N TYR A 106 6.28 -17.96 -2.35
CA TYR A 106 6.75 -16.65 -2.76
C TYR A 106 7.47 -15.94 -1.62
N PHE A 107 6.90 -15.91 -0.42
CA PHE A 107 7.51 -15.26 0.75
C PHE A 107 8.89 -15.84 1.10
N LYS A 108 9.08 -17.15 0.94
CA LYS A 108 10.39 -17.79 1.09
C LYS A 108 11.36 -17.33 -0.01
N LYS A 109 10.94 -17.37 -1.27
CA LYS A 109 11.77 -17.00 -2.43
C LYS A 109 12.24 -15.55 -2.37
N ILE A 110 11.35 -14.63 -2.00
CA ILE A 110 11.68 -13.22 -1.92
C ILE A 110 12.55 -12.88 -0.69
N CYS A 111 12.39 -13.61 0.43
CA CYS A 111 13.32 -13.53 1.55
C CYS A 111 14.73 -14.01 1.18
N LEU A 112 14.85 -15.12 0.44
CA LEU A 112 16.14 -15.59 -0.10
C LEU A 112 16.77 -14.55 -1.04
N ALA A 113 15.99 -13.95 -1.94
CA ALA A 113 16.49 -12.87 -2.78
C ALA A 113 17.00 -11.67 -1.97
N GLY A 114 16.38 -11.38 -0.81
CA GLY A 114 16.87 -10.39 0.14
C GLY A 114 18.18 -10.78 0.83
N LEU A 115 18.33 -12.04 1.24
CA LEU A 115 19.59 -12.59 1.77
C LEU A 115 20.74 -12.46 0.76
N ASP A 116 20.43 -12.59 -0.54
CA ASP A 116 21.37 -12.45 -1.65
C ASP A 116 21.58 -10.98 -2.10
N ASP A 117 20.99 -10.01 -1.40
CA ASP A 117 21.03 -8.57 -1.72
C ASP A 117 20.58 -8.23 -3.16
N ALA A 118 19.64 -9.01 -3.68
CA ALA A 118 19.20 -8.92 -5.08
C ALA A 118 18.63 -7.52 -5.43
N PRO A 119 18.81 -7.06 -6.68
CA PRO A 119 18.25 -5.80 -7.16
C PRO A 119 16.72 -5.81 -7.17
N PHE A 120 16.09 -4.64 -7.13
CA PHE A 120 14.63 -4.53 -7.10
C PHE A 120 13.97 -5.22 -8.30
N ALA A 121 14.61 -5.19 -9.47
CA ALA A 121 14.14 -5.90 -10.66
C ALA A 121 13.88 -7.41 -10.40
N ARG A 122 14.71 -8.05 -9.57
CA ARG A 122 14.52 -9.45 -9.17
C ARG A 122 13.33 -9.61 -8.23
N LEU A 123 13.17 -8.72 -7.26
CA LEU A 123 12.02 -8.73 -6.34
C LEU A 123 10.71 -8.51 -7.10
N LYS A 124 10.70 -7.57 -8.05
CA LYS A 124 9.59 -7.27 -8.94
C LYS A 124 9.19 -8.51 -9.76
N ALA A 125 10.15 -9.21 -10.36
CA ALA A 125 9.87 -10.44 -11.10
C ALA A 125 9.24 -11.53 -10.22
N LEU A 126 9.69 -11.69 -8.97
CA LEU A 126 9.09 -12.61 -8.00
C LEU A 126 7.66 -12.18 -7.63
N GLY A 127 7.42 -10.88 -7.43
CA GLY A 127 6.09 -10.33 -7.15
C GLY A 127 5.10 -10.55 -8.30
N ILE A 128 5.53 -10.32 -9.55
CA ILE A 128 4.71 -10.59 -10.76
C ILE A 128 4.36 -12.07 -10.85
N ALA A 129 5.33 -12.96 -10.63
CA ALA A 129 5.09 -14.40 -10.63
C ALA A 129 4.12 -14.82 -9.51
N ALA A 130 4.20 -14.18 -8.35
CA ALA A 130 3.29 -14.40 -7.23
C ALA A 130 1.87 -13.91 -7.52
N GLU A 131 1.72 -12.74 -8.13
CA GLU A 131 0.42 -12.22 -8.58
C GLU A 131 -0.22 -13.18 -9.58
N ALA A 132 0.54 -13.67 -10.57
CA ALA A 132 0.04 -14.65 -11.53
C ALA A 132 -0.34 -15.99 -10.87
N ALA A 133 0.42 -16.44 -9.86
CA ALA A 133 0.11 -17.65 -9.12
C ALA A 133 -1.17 -17.50 -8.27
N MET A 134 -1.34 -16.36 -7.61
CA MET A 134 -2.57 -16.01 -6.91
C MET A 134 -3.76 -16.03 -7.87
N LEU A 135 -3.70 -15.27 -8.97
CA LEU A 135 -4.80 -15.17 -9.93
C LEU A 135 -5.18 -16.54 -10.51
N ARG A 136 -4.23 -17.41 -10.83
CA ARG A 136 -4.53 -18.79 -11.25
C ARG A 136 -5.24 -19.56 -10.13
N ALA A 137 -4.74 -19.47 -8.90
CA ALA A 137 -5.30 -20.17 -7.76
C ALA A 137 -6.69 -19.66 -7.36
N THR A 138 -7.06 -18.43 -7.71
CA THR A 138 -8.33 -17.78 -7.36
C THR A 138 -9.26 -17.57 -8.57
N ARG A 139 -8.96 -18.19 -9.72
CA ARG A 139 -9.76 -18.04 -10.97
C ARG A 139 -9.92 -16.58 -11.42
N GLY A 140 -8.86 -15.79 -11.29
CA GLY A 140 -8.79 -14.39 -11.74
C GLY A 140 -9.16 -13.36 -10.66
N VAL A 141 -9.54 -13.80 -9.46
CA VAL A 141 -9.94 -12.91 -8.38
C VAL A 141 -8.73 -12.31 -7.67
N ASN A 142 -8.71 -10.98 -7.52
CA ASN A 142 -7.62 -10.27 -6.88
C ASN A 142 -7.82 -10.17 -5.35
N THR A 143 -7.22 -11.07 -4.58
CA THR A 143 -7.40 -11.12 -3.12
C THR A 143 -6.28 -10.45 -2.31
N HIS A 144 -5.03 -10.44 -2.81
CA HIS A 144 -3.83 -10.12 -2.01
C HIS A 144 -2.78 -9.30 -2.75
N ARG A 145 -3.14 -8.57 -3.82
CA ARG A 145 -2.12 -7.87 -4.61
C ARG A 145 -1.33 -6.84 -3.80
N GLY A 146 -1.96 -6.11 -2.88
CA GLY A 146 -1.26 -5.18 -2.01
C GLY A 146 -0.38 -5.92 -1.00
N ALA A 147 -0.88 -6.99 -0.38
CA ALA A 147 -0.09 -7.84 0.51
C ALA A 147 1.13 -8.51 -0.16
N ILE A 148 1.01 -8.95 -1.42
CA ILE A 148 2.15 -9.49 -2.21
C ILE A 148 3.29 -8.47 -2.23
N PHE A 149 2.95 -7.19 -2.41
CA PHE A 149 3.93 -6.12 -2.41
C PHE A 149 4.46 -5.82 -1.00
N SER A 150 3.60 -5.46 -0.05
CA SER A 150 4.02 -5.00 1.28
C SER A 150 4.74 -6.10 2.08
N LEU A 151 4.13 -7.29 2.23
CA LEU A 151 4.76 -8.42 2.93
C LEU A 151 5.96 -8.95 2.14
N GLY A 152 5.92 -8.88 0.80
CA GLY A 152 7.05 -9.27 -0.05
C GLY A 152 8.29 -8.42 0.20
N MET A 153 8.14 -7.10 0.20
CA MET A 153 9.23 -6.16 0.49
C MET A 153 9.75 -6.33 1.92
N LEU A 154 8.87 -6.53 2.90
CA LEU A 154 9.26 -6.82 4.29
C LEU A 154 10.01 -8.16 4.41
N CYS A 155 9.62 -9.19 3.65
CA CYS A 155 10.34 -10.46 3.59
C CYS A 155 11.75 -10.30 3.01
N ALA A 156 11.90 -9.57 1.89
CA ALA A 156 13.21 -9.26 1.31
C ALA A 156 14.08 -8.49 2.31
N THR A 157 13.49 -7.49 2.96
CA THR A 157 14.15 -6.66 3.97
C THR A 157 14.62 -7.48 5.16
N ALA A 158 13.79 -8.39 5.67
CA ALA A 158 14.18 -9.30 6.75
C ALA A 158 15.35 -10.21 6.33
N GLY A 159 15.33 -10.72 5.09
CA GLY A 159 16.42 -11.49 4.51
C GLY A 159 17.74 -10.71 4.49
N ARG A 160 17.70 -9.48 3.97
CA ARG A 160 18.88 -8.60 3.90
C ARG A 160 19.40 -8.23 5.29
N ALA A 161 18.51 -7.83 6.19
CA ALA A 161 18.85 -7.50 7.57
C ALA A 161 19.56 -8.69 8.24
N ARG A 162 19.06 -9.91 8.01
CA ARG A 162 19.68 -11.12 8.53
C ARG A 162 21.08 -11.39 7.97
N ALA A 163 21.30 -11.17 6.68
CA ALA A 163 22.61 -11.31 6.03
C ALA A 163 23.64 -10.28 6.56
N GLN A 164 23.18 -9.08 6.90
CA GLN A 164 24.03 -7.98 7.39
C GLN A 164 24.21 -7.97 8.91
N GLY A 165 23.55 -8.88 9.64
CA GLY A 165 23.53 -8.83 11.11
C GLY A 165 22.76 -7.63 11.68
N THR A 166 21.91 -7.00 10.88
CA THR A 166 21.04 -5.91 11.29
C THR A 166 19.92 -6.46 12.18
N PRO A 167 19.61 -5.82 13.33
CA PRO A 167 18.47 -6.21 14.17
C PRO A 167 17.15 -6.19 13.39
N LEU A 168 16.25 -7.11 13.70
CA LEU A 168 14.90 -7.15 13.10
C LEU A 168 13.91 -6.21 13.80
N THR A 169 14.38 -5.07 14.33
CA THR A 169 13.50 -4.07 14.94
C THR A 169 12.73 -3.32 13.85
N PRO A 170 11.53 -2.77 14.14
CA PRO A 170 10.76 -2.03 13.15
C PRO A 170 11.55 -0.88 12.47
N ALA A 171 12.26 -0.09 13.27
CA ALA A 171 13.08 1.00 12.77
C ALA A 171 14.21 0.51 11.84
N ALA A 172 14.89 -0.57 12.24
CA ALA A 172 15.97 -1.14 11.45
C ALA A 172 15.48 -1.78 10.14
N LEU A 173 14.31 -2.44 10.16
CA LEU A 173 13.67 -2.96 8.95
C LEU A 173 13.31 -1.83 7.99
N ARG A 174 12.63 -0.78 8.45
CA ARG A 174 12.27 0.38 7.60
C ARG A 174 13.51 1.03 7.00
N ALA A 175 14.54 1.27 7.81
CA ALA A 175 15.80 1.85 7.34
C ALA A 175 16.50 0.94 6.31
N ALA A 176 16.61 -0.37 6.58
CA ALA A 176 17.25 -1.32 5.67
C ALA A 176 16.53 -1.39 4.30
N MET A 177 15.20 -1.29 4.30
CA MET A 177 14.41 -1.27 3.07
C MET A 177 14.67 -0.01 2.25
N LEU A 178 14.62 1.16 2.89
CA LEU A 178 14.86 2.46 2.25
C LEU A 178 16.28 2.58 1.71
N ILE A 179 17.27 2.19 2.50
CA ILE A 179 18.70 2.22 2.11
C ILE A 179 18.93 1.35 0.88
N ARG A 180 18.28 0.18 0.77
CA ARG A 180 18.56 -0.74 -0.32
C ARG A 180 17.74 -0.48 -1.58
N TRP A 181 16.43 -0.33 -1.42
CA TRP A 181 15.50 -0.32 -2.56
C TRP A 181 14.72 0.99 -2.68
N GLY A 182 14.93 1.98 -1.80
CA GLY A 182 14.17 3.24 -1.81
C GLY A 182 14.27 3.99 -3.14
N GLU A 183 15.48 4.13 -3.69
CA GLU A 183 15.69 4.79 -4.98
C GLU A 183 15.05 4.00 -6.15
N GLU A 184 15.27 2.69 -6.21
CA GLU A 184 14.67 1.82 -7.24
C GLU A 184 13.14 1.83 -7.20
N LEU A 185 12.56 1.90 -5.99
CA LEU A 185 11.12 2.02 -5.76
C LEU A 185 10.59 3.40 -6.17
N ALA A 186 11.30 4.48 -5.83
CA ALA A 186 10.93 5.84 -6.21
C ALA A 186 10.91 6.02 -7.73
N MET A 187 11.92 5.50 -8.43
CA MET A 187 11.94 5.48 -9.90
C MET A 187 10.76 4.72 -10.51
N HIS A 188 10.31 3.64 -9.85
CA HIS A 188 9.16 2.85 -10.29
C HIS A 188 7.79 3.44 -9.89
N ALA A 189 7.77 4.32 -8.90
CA ALA A 189 6.59 5.04 -8.44
C ALA A 189 6.33 6.32 -9.23
N ALA A 190 7.37 6.89 -9.85
CA ALA A 190 7.23 8.06 -10.71
C ALA A 190 6.28 7.77 -11.89
N PRO A 191 5.35 8.68 -12.23
CA PRO A 191 4.51 8.52 -13.40
C PRO A 191 5.38 8.44 -14.66
N GLU A 192 5.06 7.51 -15.58
CA GLU A 192 5.75 7.40 -16.86
C GLU A 192 5.76 8.76 -17.55
N ARG A 193 6.95 9.33 -17.77
CA ARG A 193 7.08 10.53 -18.62
C ARG A 193 6.65 10.11 -20.02
N ARG A 194 5.48 10.59 -20.45
CA ARG A 194 5.09 10.52 -21.86
C ARG A 194 6.17 11.28 -22.66
N PRO A 195 6.74 10.69 -23.72
CA PRO A 195 7.50 11.49 -24.68
C PRO A 195 6.55 12.55 -25.21
N VAL A 196 6.92 13.83 -25.04
CA VAL A 196 6.22 14.91 -25.74
C VAL A 196 6.51 14.67 -27.23
N ALA A 197 5.49 14.25 -27.97
CA ALA A 197 5.60 14.13 -29.41
C ALA A 197 5.87 15.53 -29.98
N GLY A 198 7.03 15.71 -30.63
CA GLY A 198 7.27 16.80 -31.56
C GLY A 198 7.54 18.18 -30.95
N ALA A 199 8.74 18.38 -30.39
CA ALA A 199 9.45 19.64 -30.61
C ALA A 199 10.56 19.35 -31.64
N ALA A 200 10.13 19.09 -32.88
CA ALA A 200 11.01 19.05 -34.03
C ALA A 200 10.61 20.23 -34.94
N ASP A 201 11.60 21.10 -35.14
CA ASP A 201 11.75 22.08 -36.22
C ASP A 201 10.68 23.17 -36.34
N ALA A 202 10.94 24.28 -35.65
CA ALA A 202 10.48 25.59 -36.08
C ALA A 202 11.06 25.89 -37.47
N VAL A 203 10.21 25.81 -38.50
CA VAL A 203 10.48 26.34 -39.83
C VAL A 203 10.48 27.88 -39.76
N PRO A 204 11.50 28.58 -40.27
CA PRO A 204 11.47 30.04 -40.30
C PRO A 204 10.51 30.49 -41.41
N VAL A 205 9.45 31.20 -41.04
CA VAL A 205 8.54 31.82 -42.01
C VAL A 205 9.20 33.11 -42.53
N GLY A 206 9.61 33.06 -43.80
CA GLY A 206 10.04 34.22 -44.57
C GLY A 206 8.87 35.16 -44.88
N ARG A 207 9.19 36.46 -44.92
CA ARG A 207 8.29 37.55 -45.33
C ARG A 207 7.78 37.37 -46.77
N ALA A 208 6.50 37.60 -46.98
CA ALA A 208 5.96 38.10 -48.24
C ALA A 208 4.76 39.02 -47.95
N GLU A 209 4.80 40.21 -48.53
CA GLU A 209 3.77 41.25 -48.52
C GLU A 209 2.65 40.93 -49.54
N GLY A 210 1.45 41.45 -49.30
CA GLY A 210 0.63 42.02 -50.38
C GLY A 210 -0.73 41.38 -50.72
N ALA A 211 -1.78 42.17 -50.44
CA ALA A 211 -3.01 42.39 -51.22
C ALA A 211 -4.26 41.48 -51.07
N ASP A 212 -5.29 42.11 -50.46
CA ASP A 212 -6.70 42.27 -50.86
C ASP A 212 -7.65 41.09 -51.16
N GLY A 213 -8.85 41.19 -50.56
CA GLY A 213 -10.10 40.86 -51.24
C GLY A 213 -11.14 39.99 -50.50
N GLY A 214 -12.01 40.62 -49.70
CA GLY A 214 -13.48 40.47 -49.76
C GLY A 214 -14.22 39.13 -49.52
N THR A 215 -15.20 39.22 -48.60
CA THR A 215 -16.58 38.66 -48.63
C THR A 215 -16.93 37.24 -48.11
N SER A 216 -17.63 37.26 -46.95
CA SER A 216 -18.89 36.57 -46.57
C SER A 216 -19.15 35.07 -46.81
N ALA A 217 -19.21 34.30 -45.69
CA ALA A 217 -20.27 33.39 -45.17
C ALA A 217 -21.50 32.95 -46.04
N PRO A 218 -22.32 31.94 -45.64
CA PRO A 218 -22.13 30.77 -44.75
C PRO A 218 -22.95 29.47 -45.12
N VAL A 219 -22.93 28.47 -44.23
CA VAL A 219 -23.91 27.38 -43.95
C VAL A 219 -24.14 26.23 -44.95
N GLY A 220 -24.17 25.00 -44.42
CA GLY A 220 -24.83 23.84 -45.05
C GLY A 220 -24.84 22.58 -44.18
N CYS A 221 -25.81 22.48 -43.27
CA CYS A 221 -26.19 21.23 -42.60
C CYS A 221 -26.88 20.28 -43.60
N ALA A 222 -26.63 18.98 -43.49
CA ALA A 222 -27.54 17.95 -44.02
C ALA A 222 -27.45 16.68 -43.17
N GLU A 223 -28.44 16.52 -42.28
CA GLU A 223 -28.88 15.24 -41.71
C GLU A 223 -29.94 14.61 -42.64
N GLY A 224 -30.13 13.29 -42.53
CA GLY A 224 -31.27 12.56 -43.08
C GLY A 224 -30.82 11.37 -43.92
N ALA A 225 -30.59 10.20 -43.33
CA ALA A 225 -31.61 9.17 -43.04
C ALA A 225 -32.09 8.44 -44.30
N ASP A 226 -31.77 7.15 -44.42
CA ASP A 226 -32.84 6.16 -44.62
C ASP A 226 -32.42 4.75 -44.17
N ARG A 227 -33.45 4.03 -43.70
CA ARG A 227 -33.49 2.69 -43.13
C ARG A 227 -33.45 1.64 -44.24
N GLY A 228 -33.04 0.42 -43.92
CA GLY A 228 -33.42 -0.72 -44.75
C GLY A 228 -32.71 -2.06 -44.53
N THR A 229 -33.29 -2.86 -43.62
CA THR A 229 -33.56 -4.30 -43.83
C THR A 229 -32.45 -5.34 -43.60
N LEU A 230 -32.91 -6.45 -43.02
CA LEU A 230 -32.23 -7.61 -42.44
C LEU A 230 -31.89 -8.71 -43.48
N VAL A 231 -30.68 -9.31 -43.36
CA VAL A 231 -30.32 -10.77 -43.23
C VAL A 231 -30.85 -11.77 -44.30
N PRO A 232 -30.15 -12.86 -44.78
CA PRO A 232 -29.12 -13.70 -44.12
C PRO A 232 -27.90 -14.24 -44.94
N VAL A 233 -26.92 -14.75 -44.17
CA VAL A 233 -26.11 -16.00 -44.29
C VAL A 233 -25.65 -16.51 -45.68
N GLY A 234 -24.32 -16.59 -45.85
CA GLY A 234 -23.65 -17.46 -46.81
C GLY A 234 -22.30 -17.94 -46.28
N ARG A 235 -22.12 -19.26 -46.14
CA ARG A 235 -20.84 -19.95 -45.90
C ARG A 235 -19.96 -19.86 -47.14
N ALA A 236 -18.65 -19.67 -46.96
CA ALA A 236 -17.64 -20.14 -47.90
C ALA A 236 -16.33 -20.46 -47.15
N GLU A 237 -15.88 -21.70 -47.29
CA GLU A 237 -14.52 -22.16 -46.99
C GLU A 237 -13.58 -21.72 -48.12
N GLY A 238 -12.30 -21.49 -47.81
CA GLY A 238 -11.27 -21.22 -48.83
C GLY A 238 -9.97 -20.69 -48.23
N THR A 239 -9.00 -21.59 -48.15
CA THR A 239 -7.58 -21.39 -47.81
C THR A 239 -6.87 -20.41 -48.75
N GLU A 240 -5.94 -19.59 -48.24
CA GLU A 240 -4.52 -19.55 -48.67
C GLU A 240 -3.70 -18.48 -47.92
N GLY A 241 -2.39 -18.74 -47.81
CA GLY A 241 -1.47 -18.12 -46.86
C GLY A 241 -1.10 -16.67 -47.13
N GLY A 242 -0.89 -15.94 -46.03
CA GLY A 242 -0.29 -14.61 -46.01
C GLY A 242 0.55 -14.44 -44.75
N THR A 243 1.84 -14.20 -44.94
CA THR A 243 2.86 -13.96 -43.92
C THR A 243 2.46 -12.81 -43.00
N LEU A 244 2.04 -13.12 -41.76
CA LEU A 244 1.74 -12.11 -40.75
C LEU A 244 3.03 -11.58 -40.12
N VAL A 245 3.41 -10.37 -40.52
CA VAL A 245 4.29 -9.48 -39.76
C VAL A 245 3.61 -9.15 -38.43
N PRO A 246 4.25 -9.28 -37.25
CA PRO A 246 3.59 -8.95 -36.00
C PRO A 246 3.56 -7.42 -35.84
N ALA A 247 2.38 -6.84 -36.04
CA ALA A 247 2.07 -5.47 -35.67
C ALA A 247 1.71 -5.38 -34.19
N GLY A 248 2.28 -4.38 -33.50
CA GLY A 248 1.66 -3.75 -32.34
C GLY A 248 2.03 -4.34 -30.98
N GLY A 249 3.00 -3.72 -30.32
CA GLY A 249 3.26 -3.91 -28.89
C GLY A 249 1.99 -3.61 -28.09
N GLY A 250 1.52 -4.61 -27.35
CA GLY A 250 0.40 -4.47 -26.43
C GLY A 250 0.74 -3.44 -25.37
N VAL A 251 0.01 -2.32 -25.38
CA VAL A 251 0.01 -1.37 -24.27
C VAL A 251 -0.44 -2.13 -23.03
N ALA A 252 0.46 -2.37 -22.09
CA ALA A 252 0.14 -3.04 -20.84
C ALA A 252 -0.98 -2.27 -20.14
N ALA A 253 -2.16 -2.88 -20.04
CA ALA A 253 -3.31 -2.25 -19.40
C ALA A 253 -2.93 -1.84 -17.97
N LEU A 254 -3.11 -0.55 -17.66
CA LEU A 254 -2.85 0.00 -16.32
C LEU A 254 -3.63 -0.81 -15.27
N SER A 255 -2.95 -1.19 -14.19
CA SER A 255 -3.64 -1.81 -13.06
C SER A 255 -4.74 -0.90 -12.53
N ASN A 256 -5.81 -1.46 -11.95
CA ASN A 256 -6.88 -0.67 -11.32
C ASN A 256 -6.31 0.37 -10.34
N GLY A 257 -5.27 0.02 -9.58
CA GLY A 257 -4.56 0.94 -8.68
C GLY A 257 -3.85 2.09 -9.40
N LEU A 258 -3.22 1.86 -10.57
CA LEU A 258 -2.62 2.94 -11.37
C LEU A 258 -3.68 3.87 -11.98
N ARG A 259 -4.82 3.32 -12.42
CA ARG A 259 -5.93 4.15 -12.91
C ARG A 259 -6.54 5.02 -11.80
N VAL A 260 -6.65 4.48 -10.58
CA VAL A 260 -7.18 5.20 -9.41
C VAL A 260 -6.19 6.26 -8.93
N ALA A 261 -4.90 5.93 -8.81
CA ALA A 261 -3.86 6.89 -8.46
C ALA A 261 -3.80 8.05 -9.48
N ALA A 262 -3.88 7.73 -10.78
CA ALA A 262 -3.91 8.74 -11.84
C ALA A 262 -5.20 9.57 -11.85
N ARG A 263 -6.34 9.01 -11.43
CA ARG A 263 -7.65 9.68 -11.46
C ARG A 263 -7.95 10.49 -10.20
N TYR A 264 -7.42 10.08 -9.04
CA TYR A 264 -7.81 10.64 -7.74
C TYR A 264 -6.61 11.10 -6.88
N ALA A 265 -5.38 11.05 -7.41
CA ALA A 265 -4.15 11.38 -6.68
C ALA A 265 -4.00 10.62 -5.35
N VAL A 266 -4.50 9.37 -5.32
CA VAL A 266 -4.41 8.48 -4.16
C VAL A 266 -3.06 7.77 -4.18
N SER A 267 -2.33 7.81 -3.06
CA SER A 267 -1.07 7.09 -2.94
C SER A 267 -1.29 5.59 -3.08
N GLY A 268 -0.68 5.01 -4.11
CA GLY A 268 -0.76 3.57 -4.36
C GLY A 268 0.27 2.80 -3.53
N ALA A 269 0.14 1.46 -3.50
CA ALA A 269 1.11 0.59 -2.83
C ALA A 269 2.58 0.87 -3.24
N ARG A 270 2.81 1.34 -4.48
CA ARG A 270 4.15 1.71 -4.97
C ARG A 270 4.73 2.93 -4.28
N GLU A 271 3.92 3.96 -4.08
CA GLU A 271 4.32 5.18 -3.37
C GLU A 271 4.55 4.90 -1.89
N GLU A 272 3.66 4.10 -1.27
CA GLU A 272 3.88 3.54 0.06
C GLU A 272 5.24 2.84 0.15
N GLY A 273 5.58 1.98 -0.81
CA GLY A 273 6.88 1.32 -0.85
C GLY A 273 8.05 2.28 -0.99
N ALA A 274 7.98 3.25 -1.90
CA ALA A 274 9.03 4.24 -2.13
C ALA A 274 9.32 5.09 -0.87
N LEU A 275 8.28 5.39 -0.09
CA LEU A 275 8.38 6.13 1.17
C LEU A 275 8.70 5.25 2.38
N GLY A 276 8.90 3.95 2.18
CA GLY A 276 9.29 3.05 3.26
C GLY A 276 8.13 2.54 4.11
N LEU A 277 6.96 2.37 3.50
CA LEU A 277 5.70 1.91 4.10
C LEU A 277 5.28 2.75 5.32
N PRO A 278 5.15 4.09 5.20
CA PRO A 278 4.81 4.97 6.34
C PRO A 278 3.49 4.55 7.00
N SER A 279 2.49 4.08 6.23
CA SER A 279 1.24 3.60 6.81
C SER A 279 1.44 2.39 7.75
N VAL A 280 2.44 1.55 7.49
CA VAL A 280 2.79 0.44 8.39
C VAL A 280 3.53 0.96 9.63
N PHE A 281 4.58 1.76 9.45
CA PHE A 281 5.53 2.07 10.52
C PHE A 281 5.15 3.28 11.38
N GLU A 282 4.36 4.21 10.85
CA GLU A 282 3.99 5.48 11.50
C GLU A 282 2.53 5.50 11.96
N VAL A 283 1.67 4.66 11.37
CA VAL A 283 0.23 4.61 11.68
C VAL A 283 -0.16 3.28 12.32
N GLY A 284 -0.11 2.19 11.55
CA GLY A 284 -0.67 0.91 12.00
C GLY A 284 0.13 0.24 13.11
N LEU A 285 1.46 0.14 12.99
CA LEU A 285 2.28 -0.52 14.00
C LEU A 285 2.28 0.23 15.34
N PRO A 286 2.39 1.57 15.39
CA PRO A 286 2.22 2.31 16.65
C PRO A 286 0.87 2.05 17.32
N ALA A 287 -0.24 2.03 16.57
CA ALA A 287 -1.57 1.70 17.11
C ALA A 287 -1.63 0.28 17.69
N LEU A 288 -1.06 -0.69 16.97
CA LEU A 288 -0.98 -2.09 17.40
C LEU A 288 -0.20 -2.23 18.70
N LEU A 289 0.97 -1.59 18.80
CA LEU A 289 1.82 -1.63 19.98
C LEU A 289 1.20 -0.87 21.16
N ALA A 290 0.54 0.25 20.92
CA ALA A 290 -0.19 0.99 21.95
C ALA A 290 -1.34 0.16 22.52
N ALA A 291 -2.16 -0.47 21.67
CA ALA A 291 -3.23 -1.36 22.13
C ALA A 291 -2.67 -2.53 22.97
N ARG A 292 -1.55 -3.11 22.55
CA ARG A 292 -0.87 -4.18 23.30
C ARG A 292 -0.35 -3.69 24.66
N ALA A 293 0.28 -2.52 24.72
CA ALA A 293 0.80 -1.95 25.96
C ALA A 293 -0.31 -1.65 26.97
N ARG A 294 -1.53 -1.37 26.50
CA ARG A 294 -2.73 -1.22 27.35
C ARG A 294 -3.30 -2.57 27.83
N GLY A 295 -2.73 -3.70 27.45
CA GLY A 295 -3.23 -5.04 27.81
C GLY A 295 -4.42 -5.52 26.99
N ALA A 296 -4.71 -4.91 25.83
CA ALA A 296 -5.81 -5.33 24.98
C ALA A 296 -5.60 -6.77 24.45
N SER A 297 -6.68 -7.50 24.22
CA SER A 297 -6.65 -8.81 23.57
C SER A 297 -6.08 -8.74 22.15
N ILE A 298 -5.69 -9.87 21.59
CA ILE A 298 -5.15 -9.92 20.21
C ILE A 298 -6.18 -9.39 19.19
N THR A 299 -7.47 -9.71 19.38
CA THR A 299 -8.55 -9.21 18.52
C THR A 299 -8.65 -7.70 18.61
N GLU A 300 -8.70 -7.14 19.82
CA GLU A 300 -8.79 -5.70 20.03
C GLU A 300 -7.58 -4.96 19.46
N GLN A 301 -6.36 -5.48 19.64
CA GLN A 301 -5.16 -4.91 19.03
C GLN A 301 -5.30 -4.75 17.51
N ARG A 302 -5.83 -5.77 16.84
CA ARG A 302 -5.98 -5.80 15.39
C ARG A 302 -7.16 -4.96 14.90
N VAL A 303 -8.28 -4.96 15.63
CA VAL A 303 -9.43 -4.08 15.33
C VAL A 303 -9.03 -2.62 15.49
N GLU A 304 -8.40 -2.23 16.59
CA GLU A 304 -7.90 -0.87 16.81
C GLU A 304 -6.98 -0.45 15.65
N THR A 305 -6.03 -1.31 15.30
CA THR A 305 -5.08 -1.07 14.19
C THR A 305 -5.80 -0.89 12.85
N LEU A 306 -6.77 -1.77 12.53
CA LEU A 306 -7.54 -1.68 11.29
C LEU A 306 -8.29 -0.35 11.22
N TYR A 307 -8.94 0.05 12.30
CA TYR A 307 -9.66 1.33 12.40
C TYR A 307 -8.73 2.53 12.30
N THR A 308 -7.56 2.49 12.95
CA THR A 308 -6.55 3.55 12.79
C THR A 308 -6.08 3.66 11.34
N LEU A 309 -5.84 2.54 10.66
CA LEU A 309 -5.46 2.53 9.24
C LEU A 309 -6.59 3.09 8.35
N MET A 310 -7.85 2.66 8.55
CA MET A 310 -8.98 3.17 7.79
C MET A 310 -9.20 4.69 7.96
N ALA A 311 -8.86 5.24 9.12
CA ALA A 311 -8.99 6.67 9.38
C ALA A 311 -7.90 7.52 8.69
N HIS A 312 -6.70 6.97 8.44
CA HIS A 312 -5.53 7.75 7.99
C HIS A 312 -5.04 7.38 6.60
N VAL A 313 -5.34 6.18 6.10
CA VAL A 313 -4.84 5.69 4.82
C VAL A 313 -5.85 5.94 3.71
N SER A 314 -5.33 6.39 2.56
CA SER A 314 -6.12 6.55 1.34
C SER A 314 -6.28 5.20 0.63
N ASP A 315 -7.37 4.49 0.89
CA ASP A 315 -7.57 3.14 0.37
C ASP A 315 -8.05 3.12 -1.08
N SER A 316 -7.12 2.83 -2.00
CA SER A 316 -7.41 2.76 -3.44
C SER A 316 -8.52 1.76 -3.82
N ASN A 317 -8.77 0.70 -3.03
CA ASN A 317 -9.86 -0.24 -3.32
C ASN A 317 -11.22 0.41 -3.04
N VAL A 318 -11.32 1.23 -2.00
CA VAL A 318 -12.54 1.98 -1.69
C VAL A 318 -12.79 3.04 -2.77
N TYR A 319 -11.75 3.80 -3.16
CA TYR A 319 -11.88 4.78 -4.25
C TYR A 319 -12.27 4.15 -5.57
N HIS A 320 -11.73 2.97 -5.90
CA HIS A 320 -12.11 2.24 -7.12
C HIS A 320 -13.60 1.85 -7.13
N ARG A 321 -14.12 1.40 -5.99
CA ARG A 321 -15.48 0.84 -5.87
C ARG A 321 -16.55 1.91 -5.67
N ALA A 322 -16.28 2.92 -4.84
CA ALA A 322 -17.29 3.86 -4.34
C ALA A 322 -16.85 5.34 -4.41
N GLY A 323 -15.70 5.62 -5.01
CA GLY A 323 -15.20 6.99 -5.21
C GLY A 323 -14.91 7.74 -3.91
N PRO A 324 -14.74 9.07 -3.98
CA PRO A 324 -14.37 9.90 -2.84
C PRO A 324 -15.41 9.89 -1.70
N GLN A 325 -16.70 9.78 -2.04
CA GLN A 325 -17.80 9.72 -1.07
C GLN A 325 -17.72 8.43 -0.25
N GLY A 326 -17.52 7.27 -0.89
CA GLY A 326 -17.30 6.01 -0.18
C GLY A 326 -16.06 6.04 0.71
N ALA A 327 -14.96 6.63 0.23
CA ALA A 327 -13.76 6.82 1.03
C ALA A 327 -14.01 7.72 2.26
N GLN A 328 -14.85 8.75 2.13
CA GLN A 328 -15.24 9.59 3.26
C GLN A 328 -16.09 8.81 4.28
N ILE A 329 -17.06 7.99 3.83
CA ILE A 329 -17.85 7.14 4.73
C ILE A 329 -16.95 6.23 5.57
N VAL A 330 -15.94 5.61 4.94
CA VAL A 330 -14.96 4.77 5.65
C VAL A 330 -14.22 5.58 6.72
N ARG A 331 -13.70 6.77 6.36
CA ARG A 331 -12.98 7.65 7.29
C ARG A 331 -13.87 8.13 8.43
N ASP A 332 -15.12 8.51 8.16
CA ASP A 332 -16.05 9.00 9.18
C ASP A 332 -16.41 7.92 10.20
N HIS A 333 -16.68 6.70 9.72
CA HIS A 333 -16.94 5.56 10.60
C HIS A 333 -15.70 5.18 11.41
N ALA A 334 -14.52 5.20 10.78
CA ALA A 334 -13.29 4.89 11.46
C ALA A 334 -12.94 5.94 12.53
N GLY A 335 -13.03 7.22 12.18
CA GLY A 335 -12.80 8.35 13.08
C GLY A 335 -13.79 8.37 14.24
N ARG A 336 -15.08 8.10 14.00
CA ARG A 336 -16.09 8.00 15.07
C ARG A 336 -15.79 6.88 16.04
N PHE A 337 -15.45 5.69 15.55
CA PHE A 337 -15.08 4.56 16.40
C PHE A 337 -13.89 4.90 17.32
N LEU A 338 -12.85 5.51 16.76
CA LEU A 338 -11.68 5.94 17.53
C LEU A 338 -12.01 7.06 18.53
N ALA A 339 -12.84 8.03 18.14
CA ALA A 339 -13.29 9.13 19.00
C ALA A 339 -14.14 8.64 20.20
N LEU A 340 -14.88 7.55 20.03
CA LEU A 340 -15.63 6.89 21.10
C LEU A 340 -14.74 6.07 22.05
N GLY A 341 -13.41 6.08 21.86
CA GLY A 341 -12.45 5.35 22.68
C GLY A 341 -11.93 4.06 22.04
N GLY A 342 -12.29 3.79 20.77
CA GLY A 342 -11.85 2.61 20.05
C GLY A 342 -12.21 1.32 20.79
N THR A 343 -11.29 0.36 20.83
CA THR A 343 -11.53 -0.91 21.55
C THR A 343 -11.52 -0.77 23.07
N ARG A 344 -11.31 0.43 23.64
CA ARG A 344 -11.51 0.69 25.08
C ARG A 344 -12.99 0.92 25.41
N ASN A 345 -13.80 1.26 24.41
CA ASN A 345 -15.23 1.43 24.59
C ASN A 345 -15.86 0.06 24.88
N PRO A 346 -16.61 -0.13 25.98
CA PRO A 346 -17.31 -1.39 26.26
C PRO A 346 -18.22 -1.86 25.12
N ASN A 347 -18.73 -0.94 24.30
CA ASN A 347 -19.61 -1.21 23.16
C ASN A 347 -18.87 -1.34 21.82
N TRP A 348 -17.54 -1.37 21.81
CA TRP A 348 -16.74 -1.35 20.57
C TRP A 348 -17.15 -2.44 19.58
N HIS A 349 -17.51 -3.63 20.06
CA HIS A 349 -17.88 -4.74 19.19
C HIS A 349 -19.19 -4.45 18.45
N ALA A 350 -20.20 -3.91 19.15
CA ALA A 350 -21.47 -3.52 18.54
C ALA A 350 -21.27 -2.38 17.51
N ASP A 351 -20.43 -1.40 17.84
CA ASP A 351 -20.09 -0.30 16.94
C ASP A 351 -19.35 -0.80 15.68
N ALA A 352 -18.47 -1.80 15.84
CA ALA A 352 -17.77 -2.40 14.71
C ALA A 352 -18.70 -3.19 13.79
N ILE A 353 -19.67 -3.93 14.36
CA ILE A 353 -20.75 -4.58 13.61
C ILE A 353 -21.63 -3.56 12.89
N ALA A 354 -21.96 -2.43 13.53
CA ALA A 354 -22.74 -1.37 12.90
C ALA A 354 -22.00 -0.78 11.68
N SER A 355 -20.69 -0.50 11.81
CA SER A 355 -19.87 -0.08 10.68
C SER A 355 -19.81 -1.14 9.59
N HIS A 356 -19.71 -2.43 9.94
CA HIS A 356 -19.73 -3.51 8.96
C HIS A 356 -21.03 -3.52 8.14
N LYS A 357 -22.19 -3.37 8.78
CA LYS A 357 -23.49 -3.30 8.08
C LYS A 357 -23.56 -2.11 7.11
N VAL A 358 -23.08 -0.94 7.54
CA VAL A 358 -23.02 0.25 6.68
C VAL A 358 -22.08 0.02 5.49
N PHE A 359 -20.92 -0.60 5.72
CA PHE A 359 -19.96 -0.84 4.64
C PHE A 359 -20.51 -1.82 3.61
N MET A 360 -21.21 -2.87 4.04
CA MET A 360 -21.90 -3.78 3.12
C MET A 360 -22.98 -3.07 2.31
N LEU A 361 -23.81 -2.23 2.94
CA LEU A 361 -24.87 -1.47 2.26
C LEU A 361 -24.30 -0.58 1.14
N HIS A 362 -23.15 0.05 1.38
CA HIS A 362 -22.48 0.92 0.42
C HIS A 362 -21.42 0.20 -0.43
N ARG A 363 -21.31 -1.14 -0.35
CA ARG A 363 -20.31 -1.98 -1.04
C ARG A 363 -18.86 -1.49 -0.84
N LEU A 364 -18.55 -1.01 0.36
CA LEU A 364 -17.24 -0.48 0.75
C LEU A 364 -16.34 -1.62 1.25
N SER A 365 -15.16 -1.75 0.67
CA SER A 365 -14.15 -2.73 1.12
C SER A 365 -12.79 -2.04 1.31
N PRO A 366 -12.38 -1.78 2.57
CA PRO A 366 -11.10 -1.17 2.91
C PRO A 366 -9.94 -2.19 2.82
N GLY A 367 -9.77 -2.82 1.65
CA GLY A 367 -8.79 -3.90 1.44
C GLY A 367 -7.33 -3.45 1.53
N GLY A 368 -7.02 -2.19 1.21
CA GLY A 368 -5.69 -1.62 1.41
C GLY A 368 -5.35 -1.52 2.90
N ALA A 369 -6.29 -1.09 3.74
CA ALA A 369 -6.12 -1.10 5.19
C ALA A 369 -5.94 -2.53 5.75
N ALA A 370 -6.63 -3.52 5.19
CA ALA A 370 -6.47 -4.93 5.56
C ALA A 370 -5.06 -5.46 5.22
N ASP A 371 -4.57 -5.20 4.00
CA ASP A 371 -3.21 -5.59 3.58
C ASP A 371 -2.14 -4.96 4.49
N LEU A 372 -2.34 -3.70 4.91
CA LEU A 372 -1.46 -3.00 5.85
C LEU A 372 -1.54 -3.55 7.27
N LEU A 373 -2.72 -3.95 7.75
CA LEU A 373 -2.87 -4.65 9.03
C LEU A 373 -2.04 -5.95 9.04
N ALA A 374 -2.10 -6.74 7.96
CA ALA A 374 -1.29 -7.94 7.83
C ALA A 374 0.22 -7.60 7.88
N ALA A 375 0.64 -6.51 7.23
CA ALA A 375 2.01 -6.02 7.28
C ALA A 375 2.43 -5.61 8.72
N CYS A 376 1.58 -4.92 9.47
CA CYS A 376 1.83 -4.56 10.87
C CYS A 376 2.00 -5.81 11.75
N CYS A 377 1.11 -6.79 11.63
CA CYS A 377 1.21 -8.08 12.33
C CYS A 377 2.51 -8.82 11.98
N PHE A 378 2.94 -8.72 10.71
CA PHE A 378 4.16 -9.34 10.24
C PHE A 378 5.41 -8.67 10.83
N VAL A 379 5.48 -7.33 10.83
CA VAL A 379 6.59 -6.59 11.46
C VAL A 379 6.70 -6.90 12.95
N GLN A 380 5.58 -6.95 13.68
CA GLN A 380 5.59 -7.36 15.09
C GLN A 380 6.17 -8.78 15.27
N SER A 381 5.81 -9.71 14.38
CA SER A 381 6.29 -11.08 14.42
C SER A 381 7.79 -11.20 14.10
N LEU A 382 8.29 -10.40 13.14
CA LEU A 382 9.71 -10.31 12.82
C LEU A 382 10.53 -9.75 13.99
N ALA A 383 10.02 -8.72 14.66
CA ALA A 383 10.67 -8.16 15.84
C ALA A 383 10.78 -9.19 16.97
N ALA A 384 9.72 -10.00 17.18
CA ALA A 384 9.75 -11.09 18.14
C ALA A 384 10.69 -12.24 17.73
N LEU A 385 10.89 -12.47 16.43
CA LEU A 385 11.86 -13.44 15.92
C LEU A 385 13.30 -13.00 16.18
N GLY A 386 13.61 -11.70 16.01
CA GLY A 386 14.96 -11.16 16.22
C GLY A 386 15.34 -10.93 17.68
N ALA A 387 14.38 -11.01 18.61
CA ALA A 387 14.62 -10.95 20.05
C ALA A 387 14.98 -12.31 20.66
N LYS A 388 14.86 -13.40 19.88
CA LYS A 388 15.31 -14.75 20.22
C LYS A 388 16.72 -14.97 19.68
#